data_AF-A0A3D1XXV1-F1
#
_entry.id   AF-A0A3D1XXV1-F1
#
_cell.length_a   1.000
_cell.length_b   1.000
_cell.length_c   1.000
_cell.angle_alpha   90.00
_cell.angle_beta   90.00
_cell.angle_gamma   90.00
#
_symmetry.space_group_name_H-M   'P 1'
#
loop_
_entity.id
_entity.type
_entity.pdbx_description
1 polymer ?
#
loop_
_entity_poly.entity_id
_entity_poly.type
_entity_poly.pdbx_seq_one_letter_code
_entity_poly.pdbx_strand_id
1 'polypeptide(L)' 'AKIAERHRALCYVSLEEFIVCGVGACQGCAVRTKNGYKRVCKDGPVFDSKEIIW' A
#
# COMPACT_ATOMS: atom_id res chain seq x y z
N ALA A 1 -7.04 8.96 3.41
CA ALA A 1 -6.84 10.14 2.53
C ALA A 1 -8.07 11.09 2.46
N LYS A 2 -8.65 11.46 3.62
CA LYS A 2 -9.93 12.21 3.70
C LYS A 2 -9.89 13.60 3.04
N ILE A 3 -8.74 14.30 3.11
CA ILE A 3 -8.59 15.64 2.52
C ILE A 3 -8.62 15.56 1.00
N ALA A 4 -7.83 14.65 0.40
CA ALA A 4 -7.82 14.48 -1.04
C ALA A 4 -9.20 14.07 -1.59
N GLU A 5 -9.91 13.18 -0.87
CA GLU A 5 -11.29 12.79 -1.21
C GLU A 5 -12.25 14.00 -1.22
N ARG A 6 -12.17 14.88 -0.22
CA ARG A 6 -12.99 16.11 -0.15
C ARG A 6 -12.80 16.99 -1.39
N HIS A 7 -11.58 17.07 -1.89
CA HIS A 7 -11.24 17.85 -3.08
C HIS A 7 -11.36 17.06 -4.38
N ARG A 8 -11.86 15.82 -4.34
CA ARG A 8 -11.91 14.89 -5.50
C ARG A 8 -10.55 14.75 -6.19
N ALA A 9 -9.47 14.90 -5.44
CA ALA A 9 -8.11 14.75 -5.93
C ALA A 9 -7.72 13.27 -5.93
N LEU A 10 -7.00 12.84 -6.96
CA LEU A 10 -6.32 11.54 -6.95
C LEU A 10 -5.26 11.55 -5.85
N CYS A 11 -5.19 10.47 -5.08
CA CYS A 11 -4.25 10.35 -3.97
C CYS A 11 -3.64 8.97 -3.97
N TYR A 12 -2.33 8.94 -4.12
CA TYR A 12 -1.50 7.76 -3.97
C TYR A 12 -0.67 7.91 -2.69
N VAL A 13 -0.38 6.79 -2.05
CA VAL A 13 0.37 6.74 -0.79
C VAL A 13 1.52 5.76 -0.93
N SER A 14 2.72 6.20 -0.54
CA SER A 14 3.86 5.30 -0.38
C SER A 14 3.79 4.71 1.02
N LEU A 15 3.66 3.39 1.13
CA LEU A 15 3.66 2.70 2.41
C LEU A 15 5.06 2.20 2.76
N GLU A 16 5.37 2.26 4.04
CA GLU A 16 6.58 1.70 4.62
C GLU A 16 6.19 0.49 5.49
N GLU A 17 6.94 -0.58 5.35
CA GLU A 17 6.83 -1.79 6.17
C GLU A 17 8.23 -2.37 6.38
N PHE A 18 8.37 -3.26 7.36
CA PHE A 18 9.63 -3.98 7.53
C PHE A 18 9.88 -4.92 6.33
N ILE A 19 10.91 -4.60 5.55
CA ILE A 19 11.29 -5.38 4.36
C ILE A 19 12.48 -6.27 4.68
N VAL A 20 12.28 -7.59 4.60
CA VAL A 20 13.35 -8.58 4.77
C VAL A 20 14.01 -8.92 3.43
N CYS A 21 13.27 -9.58 2.52
CA CYS A 21 13.86 -10.08 1.28
C CYS A 21 13.91 -9.05 0.14
N GLY A 22 13.06 -8.02 0.15
CA GLY A 22 12.97 -7.01 -0.91
C GLY A 22 12.49 -7.50 -2.29
N VAL A 23 12.34 -8.81 -2.50
CA VAL A 23 12.03 -9.41 -3.82
C VAL A 23 10.67 -10.14 -3.86
N GLY A 24 9.88 -10.01 -2.80
CA GLY A 24 8.53 -10.59 -2.70
C GLY A 24 8.46 -12.06 -2.27
N ALA A 25 9.58 -12.69 -1.94
CA ALA A 25 9.63 -14.12 -1.56
C ALA A 25 9.16 -14.39 -0.13
N CYS A 26 9.58 -13.59 0.86
CA CYS A 26 9.34 -13.87 2.27
C CYS A 26 7.96 -13.41 2.78
N GLN A 27 7.24 -12.60 2.02
CA GLN A 27 5.95 -12.00 2.40
C GLN A 27 5.95 -11.13 3.67
N GLY A 28 7.11 -10.88 4.29
CA GLY A 28 7.21 -10.12 5.55
C GLY A 28 6.76 -8.66 5.48
N CYS A 29 6.73 -8.07 4.29
CA CYS A 29 6.22 -6.70 4.07
C CYS A 29 4.78 -6.70 3.52
N ALA A 30 3.96 -7.68 3.91
CA ALA A 30 2.57 -7.77 3.46
C ALA A 30 1.68 -6.75 4.18
N VAL A 31 0.95 -5.95 3.42
CA VAL A 31 -0.06 -5.01 3.87
C VAL A 31 -1.45 -5.52 3.50
N ARG A 32 -2.43 -5.27 4.36
CA ARG A 32 -3.82 -5.62 4.10
C ARG A 32 -4.48 -4.53 3.27
N THR A 33 -4.99 -4.89 2.10
CA THR A 33 -5.78 -3.99 1.24
C THR A 33 -7.22 -4.48 1.13
N LYS A 34 -8.09 -3.67 0.56
CA LYS A 34 -9.48 -4.07 0.24
C LYS A 34 -9.55 -5.24 -0.76
N ASN A 35 -8.48 -5.46 -1.53
CA ASN A 35 -8.39 -6.50 -2.55
C ASN A 35 -7.50 -7.68 -2.09
N GLY A 36 -7.38 -7.90 -0.78
CA GLY A 36 -6.53 -8.93 -0.19
C GLY A 36 -5.16 -8.41 0.24
N TYR A 37 -4.24 -9.31 0.56
CA TYR A 37 -2.88 -8.94 0.97
C TYR A 37 -2.02 -8.60 -0.25
N LYS A 38 -1.28 -7.50 -0.15
CA LYS A 38 -0.27 -7.07 -1.13
C LYS A 38 1.06 -6.86 -0.41
N ARG A 39 2.18 -6.97 -1.10
CA ARG A 39 3.53 -6.79 -0.53
C ARG A 39 4.09 -5.44 -0.93
N VAL A 40 4.60 -4.67 0.04
CA VAL A 40 5.19 -3.35 -0.23
C VAL A 40 6.35 -3.44 -1.23
N CYS A 41 7.26 -4.42 -1.08
CA CYS A 41 8.42 -4.55 -1.96
C CYS A 41 8.12 -5.04 -3.39
N LYS A 42 6.94 -5.63 -3.64
CA LYS A 42 6.62 -6.28 -4.93
C LYS A 42 5.42 -5.66 -5.64
N ASP A 43 4.37 -5.38 -4.88
CA ASP A 43 3.09 -4.87 -5.36
C ASP A 43 2.97 -3.34 -5.10
N GLY A 44 3.84 -2.79 -4.24
CA GLY A 44 3.95 -1.36 -3.93
C GLY A 44 5.28 -0.75 -4.41
N PRO A 45 5.89 0.21 -3.67
CA PRO A 45 5.47 0.75 -2.36
C PRO A 45 4.34 1.79 -2.47
N VAL A 46 4.02 2.24 -3.69
CA VAL A 46 3.00 3.25 -3.95
C VAL A 46 1.68 2.59 -4.31
N PHE A 47 0.62 2.94 -3.58
CA PHE A 47 -0.72 2.37 -3.72
C PHE A 47 -1.76 3.47 -3.88
N ASP A 48 -2.89 3.16 -4.54
CA ASP A 48 -4.06 4.07 -4.51
C ASP A 48 -4.56 4.17 -3.06
N SER A 49 -4.69 5.38 -2.53
CA SER A 49 -5.15 5.59 -1.15
C SER A 49 -6.50 4.96 -0.83
N LYS A 50 -7.33 4.68 -1.85
CA LYS A 50 -8.64 4.01 -1.73
C LYS A 50 -8.52 2.50 -1.55
N GLU A 51 -7.41 1.87 -1.92
CA GLU A 51 -7.23 0.43 -1.78
C GLU A 51 -6.75 0.03 -0.37
N ILE A 52 -6.12 0.97 0.35
CA ILE A 52 -5.57 0.75 1.68
C ILE A 52 -6.66 0.76 2.75
N ILE A 53 -6.53 -0.16 3.71
CA ILE A 53 -7.31 -0.18 4.94
C ILE A 53 -6.52 0.63 5.97
N TRP A 54 -7.07 1.78 6.37
CA TRP A 54 -6.48 2.72 7.32
C TRP A 54 -6.90 2.42 8.76
#